data_AF-A0AAW0QZ64-F1
#
_entry.id   AF-A0AAW0QZ64-F1
#
_cell.length_a   1.000
_cell.length_b   1.000
_cell.length_c   1.000
_cell.angle_alpha   90.00
_cell.angle_beta   90.00
_cell.angle_gamma   90.00
#
_symmetry.space_group_name_H-M   'P 1'
#
loop_
_entity.id
_entity.type
_entity.pdbx_description
1 polymer ?
#
loop_
_entity_poly.entity_id
_entity_poly.type
_entity_poly.pdbx_seq_one_letter_code
_entity_poly.pdbx_strand_id
1 'polypeptide(L)'
;MTVTVAVQRGPVGRRLPHQSRLSLIVILSIYYPVFKSLMGALDTKSLVSLCQTCRGLRSQVQSCEWNINTKLIPFVDDPQAFRSILGASEALIYGDFATEFFSRTTSKTMAIMAKATKADPVQAYLGTQGYELAGEERVRLGSVTRFRRGELLIILRKTRLIPIQAILSRTPTTQAMNFIAWNKAYSVFPKTTFLDHEVLPLKGADKGVRAEIASQEYQLRFLNIPVLESNSRRPRLRRHGISWGRV
;
A
#
# COMPACT_ATOMS: atom_id res chain seq x y z
N MET A 1 10.06 -29.88 39.00
CA MET A 1 10.62 -30.81 37.99
C MET A 1 11.59 -30.02 37.14
N THR A 2 12.87 -30.19 37.42
CA THR A 2 13.97 -29.44 36.81
C THR A 2 14.87 -30.50 36.19
N VAL A 3 14.99 -30.54 34.87
CA VAL A 3 15.81 -31.54 34.18
C VAL A 3 17.25 -31.03 34.15
N THR A 4 18.08 -31.58 35.02
CA THR A 4 19.53 -31.36 35.05
C THR A 4 20.20 -32.41 34.17
N VAL A 5 20.79 -32.00 33.05
CA VAL A 5 21.61 -32.89 32.21
C VAL A 5 23.07 -32.76 32.66
N ALA A 6 23.64 -33.87 33.14
CA ALA A 6 25.04 -33.96 33.53
C ALA A 6 25.95 -33.97 32.29
N VAL A 7 26.93 -33.06 32.26
CA VAL A 7 27.95 -33.00 31.21
C VAL A 7 29.21 -33.71 31.72
N GLN A 8 29.57 -34.83 31.08
CA GLN A 8 30.85 -35.51 31.28
C GLN A 8 32.00 -34.62 30.80
N ARG A 9 33.07 -34.56 31.60
CA ARG A 9 34.30 -33.79 31.36
C ARG A 9 35.23 -34.56 30.41
N GLY A 10 35.52 -33.98 29.24
CA GLY A 10 36.64 -34.32 28.35
C GLY A 10 37.53 -33.08 28.10
N PRO A 11 38.79 -33.25 27.65
CA PRO A 11 39.84 -32.27 27.90
C PRO A 11 39.81 -31.02 27.00
N VAL A 12 40.36 -29.98 27.61
CA VAL A 12 40.65 -28.60 27.19
C VAL A 12 40.91 -28.39 25.68
N GLY A 13 40.25 -27.37 25.10
CA GLY A 13 40.93 -26.56 24.08
C GLY A 13 40.19 -26.20 22.80
N ARG A 14 38.90 -25.85 22.81
CA ARG A 14 38.35 -24.89 21.82
C ARG A 14 37.28 -24.02 22.50
N ARG A 15 37.55 -22.72 22.63
CA ARG A 15 36.51 -21.74 22.96
C ARG A 15 35.46 -21.82 21.85
N LEU A 16 34.27 -22.30 22.19
CA LEU A 16 33.09 -22.12 21.34
C LEU A 16 32.92 -20.60 21.10
N PRO A 17 32.69 -20.16 19.86
CA PRO A 17 32.37 -18.76 19.62
C PRO A 17 31.16 -18.39 20.48
N HIS A 18 31.23 -17.21 21.08
CA HIS A 18 30.22 -16.59 21.94
C HIS A 18 28.80 -17.06 21.60
N GLN A 19 28.05 -17.56 22.59
CA GLN A 19 26.61 -17.83 22.49
C GLN A 19 25.92 -16.70 21.71
N SER A 20 25.60 -16.96 20.44
CA SER A 20 24.84 -16.06 19.61
C SER A 20 23.47 -15.91 20.26
N ARG A 21 23.23 -14.81 20.96
CA ARG A 21 21.94 -14.53 21.59
C ARG A 21 20.86 -14.61 20.49
N LEU A 22 19.98 -15.61 20.58
CA LEU A 22 18.80 -15.72 19.72
C LEU A 22 17.95 -14.46 19.94
N SER A 23 17.98 -13.56 18.98
CA SER A 23 17.13 -12.37 18.97
C SER A 23 15.85 -12.68 18.20
N LEU A 24 14.78 -11.95 18.52
CA LEU A 24 13.49 -12.11 17.82
C LEU A 24 13.64 -11.99 16.30
N ILE A 25 14.47 -11.07 15.82
CA ILE A 25 14.73 -10.90 14.38
C ILE A 25 15.40 -12.13 13.76
N VAL A 26 16.33 -12.78 14.46
CA VAL A 26 16.97 -14.02 13.98
C VAL A 26 15.94 -15.14 13.91
N ILE A 27 15.10 -15.30 14.93
CA ILE A 27 14.03 -16.31 14.94
C ILE A 27 13.05 -16.07 13.79
N LEU A 28 12.59 -14.84 13.60
CA LEU A 28 11.66 -14.46 12.54
C LEU A 28 12.27 -14.55 11.14
N SER A 29 13.59 -14.39 11.01
CA SER A 29 14.30 -14.57 9.72
C SER A 29 14.49 -16.03 9.35
N ILE A 30 14.66 -16.91 10.34
CA ILE A 30 14.87 -18.36 10.12
C ILE A 30 13.53 -19.08 9.93
N TYR A 31 12.50 -18.72 10.70
CA TYR A 31 11.19 -19.38 10.69
C TYR A 31 10.13 -18.55 9.96
N TYR A 32 10.11 -18.66 8.63
CA TYR A 32 9.15 -17.97 7.77
C TYR A 32 7.66 -18.22 8.15
N PRO A 33 7.21 -19.44 8.53
CA PRO A 33 5.81 -19.64 8.92
C PRO A 33 5.38 -18.83 10.14
N VAL A 34 6.26 -18.70 11.14
CA VAL A 34 6.01 -17.89 12.34
C VAL A 34 5.93 -16.41 11.97
N PHE A 35 6.88 -15.94 11.16
CA PHE A 35 6.86 -14.58 10.65
C PHE A 35 5.56 -14.27 9.88
N LYS A 36 5.20 -15.12 8.91
CA LYS A 36 3.98 -14.97 8.12
C LYS A 36 2.72 -14.94 8.98
N SER A 37 2.62 -15.82 9.96
CA SER A 37 1.49 -15.86 10.90
C SER A 37 1.40 -14.57 11.74
N LEU A 38 2.54 -14.13 12.30
CA LEU A 38 2.61 -12.89 13.08
C LEU A 38 2.23 -11.68 12.24
N MET A 39 2.76 -11.55 11.01
CA MET A 39 2.45 -10.43 10.13
C MET A 39 0.98 -10.43 9.69
N GLY A 40 0.39 -11.60 9.50
CA GLY A 40 -1.04 -11.74 9.18
C GLY A 40 -1.98 -11.38 10.33
N ALA A 41 -1.53 -11.52 11.58
CA ALA A 41 -2.33 -11.22 12.77
C ALA A 41 -2.32 -9.74 13.19
N LEU A 42 -1.31 -8.97 12.77
CA LEU A 42 -1.16 -7.57 13.12
C LEU A 42 -1.87 -6.68 12.09
N ASP A 43 -2.58 -5.64 12.53
CA ASP A 43 -3.08 -4.58 11.64
C ASP A 43 -1.95 -3.62 11.23
N THR A 44 -2.24 -2.69 10.30
CA THR A 44 -1.25 -1.72 9.83
C THR A 44 -0.68 -0.87 10.97
N LYS A 45 -1.51 -0.48 11.95
CA LYS A 45 -1.09 0.30 13.13
C LYS A 45 -0.11 -0.45 14.01
N SER A 46 -0.41 -1.71 14.31
CA SER A 46 0.44 -2.57 15.15
C SER A 46 1.75 -2.90 14.44
N LEU A 47 1.74 -3.10 13.12
CA LEU A 47 2.97 -3.28 12.34
C LEU A 47 3.85 -2.04 12.30
N VAL A 48 3.26 -0.85 12.12
CA VAL A 48 4.02 0.41 12.19
C VAL A 48 4.65 0.57 13.57
N SER A 49 3.91 0.25 14.64
CA SER A 49 4.41 0.27 16.01
C SER A 49 5.55 -0.75 16.21
N LEU A 50 5.40 -1.97 15.67
CA LEU A 50 6.44 -3.00 15.69
C LEU A 50 7.71 -2.53 14.96
N CYS A 51 7.56 -1.89 13.79
CA CYS A 51 8.67 -1.29 13.03
C CYS A 51 9.37 -0.15 13.80
N GLN A 52 8.75 0.44 14.82
CA GLN A 52 9.39 1.45 15.66
C GLN A 52 10.31 0.85 16.73
N THR A 53 10.15 -0.44 17.05
CA THR A 53 10.95 -1.12 18.09
C THR A 53 12.36 -1.49 17.62
N CYS A 54 12.53 -1.86 16.35
CA CYS A 54 13.80 -2.38 15.83
C CYS A 54 13.99 -2.02 14.34
N ARG A 55 15.16 -1.47 14.01
CA ARG A 55 15.52 -1.11 12.62
C ARG A 55 15.63 -2.34 11.70
N GLY A 56 16.19 -3.43 12.18
CA GLY A 56 16.29 -4.67 11.41
C GLY A 56 14.92 -5.27 11.11
N LEU A 57 14.05 -5.32 12.13
CA LEU A 57 12.68 -5.81 11.95
C LEU A 57 11.88 -4.89 11.02
N ARG A 58 12.04 -3.57 11.14
CA ARG A 58 11.46 -2.61 10.18
C ARG A 58 11.86 -2.94 8.75
N SER A 59 13.16 -3.15 8.49
CA SER A 59 13.65 -3.47 7.15
C SER A 59 13.04 -4.77 6.62
N GLN A 60 12.98 -5.80 7.47
CA GLN A 60 12.40 -7.09 7.11
C GLN A 60 10.90 -6.97 6.80
N VAL A 61 10.12 -6.35 7.70
CA VAL A 61 8.68 -6.13 7.51
C VAL A 61 8.42 -5.32 6.25
N GLN A 62 9.15 -4.23 6.01
CA GLN A 62 9.00 -3.43 4.79
C GLN A 62 9.28 -4.24 3.52
N SER A 63 10.29 -5.11 3.52
CA SER A 63 10.66 -5.93 2.37
C SER A 63 9.68 -7.07 2.07
N CYS A 64 8.93 -7.53 3.08
CA CYS A 64 7.98 -8.63 2.95
C CYS A 64 6.54 -8.14 2.74
N GLU A 65 6.07 -7.23 3.58
CA GLU A 65 4.67 -6.82 3.65
C GLU A 65 4.32 -5.73 2.63
N TRP A 66 5.27 -4.82 2.35
CA TRP A 66 5.10 -3.71 1.40
C TRP A 66 6.01 -3.87 0.19
N ASN A 67 6.02 -5.08 -0.38
CA ASN A 67 6.75 -5.39 -1.60
C ASN A 67 5.88 -5.18 -2.84
N ILE A 68 6.14 -4.09 -3.58
CA ILE A 68 5.37 -3.77 -4.78
C ILE A 68 5.52 -4.82 -5.89
N ASN A 69 6.69 -5.47 -6.00
CA ASN A 69 6.90 -6.48 -7.04
C ASN A 69 5.99 -7.68 -6.78
N THR A 70 5.94 -8.16 -5.53
CA THR A 70 5.03 -9.25 -5.13
C THR A 70 3.57 -8.91 -5.38
N LYS A 71 3.16 -7.66 -5.13
CA LYS A 71 1.77 -7.21 -5.37
C LYS A 71 1.42 -7.07 -6.85
N LEU A 72 2.41 -6.90 -7.73
CA LEU A 72 2.22 -6.77 -9.18
C LEU A 72 2.21 -8.10 -9.92
N ILE A 73 2.81 -9.17 -9.37
CA ILE A 73 2.87 -10.51 -10.01
C ILE A 73 1.52 -10.99 -10.57
N PRO A 74 0.36 -10.82 -9.89
CA PRO A 74 -0.91 -11.25 -10.47
C PRO A 74 -1.26 -10.51 -11.77
N PHE A 75 -0.83 -9.26 -11.90
CA PHE A 75 -1.18 -8.37 -13.03
C PHE A 75 -0.19 -8.44 -14.18
N VAL A 76 1.10 -8.70 -13.91
CA VAL A 76 2.15 -8.65 -14.93
C VAL A 76 3.20 -9.72 -14.66
N ASP A 77 3.78 -10.25 -15.73
CA ASP A 77 4.74 -11.34 -15.68
C ASP A 77 6.10 -10.86 -15.13
N ASP A 78 6.51 -9.64 -15.49
CA ASP A 78 7.72 -8.98 -14.98
C ASP A 78 7.37 -7.62 -14.32
N PRO A 79 7.22 -7.60 -12.98
CA PRO A 79 6.98 -6.36 -12.24
C PRO A 79 8.05 -5.28 -12.40
N GLN A 80 9.32 -5.64 -12.63
CA GLN A 80 10.41 -4.67 -12.77
C GLN A 80 10.38 -4.01 -14.15
N ALA A 81 10.15 -4.80 -15.21
CA ALA A 81 9.93 -4.26 -16.55
C ALA A 81 8.71 -3.33 -16.56
N PHE A 82 7.60 -3.75 -15.95
CA PHE A 82 6.40 -2.92 -15.84
C PHE A 82 6.68 -1.61 -15.11
N ARG A 83 7.39 -1.64 -13.97
CA ARG A 83 7.77 -0.42 -13.24
C ARG A 83 8.69 0.48 -14.06
N SER A 84 9.59 -0.08 -14.86
CA SER A 84 10.44 0.71 -15.76
C SER A 84 9.60 1.46 -16.79
N ILE A 85 8.57 0.83 -17.34
CA ILE A 85 7.60 1.48 -18.24
C ILE A 85 6.80 2.56 -17.51
N LEU A 86 6.35 2.31 -16.27
CA LEU A 86 5.71 3.34 -15.46
C LEU A 86 6.63 4.56 -15.27
N GLY A 87 7.91 4.34 -15.02
CA GLY A 87 8.93 5.39 -14.90
C GLY A 87 9.09 6.20 -16.19
N ALA A 88 9.29 5.53 -17.32
CA ALA A 88 9.45 6.17 -18.63
C ALA A 88 8.19 6.94 -19.07
N SER A 89 7.01 6.44 -18.72
CA SER A 89 5.71 7.07 -19.01
C SER A 89 5.27 8.13 -18.00
N GLU A 90 6.04 8.37 -16.93
CA GLU A 90 5.64 9.19 -15.79
C GLU A 90 4.27 8.78 -15.21
N ALA A 91 3.94 7.49 -15.31
CA ALA A 91 2.66 6.96 -14.90
C ALA A 91 2.65 6.59 -13.41
N LEU A 92 1.50 6.75 -12.78
CA LEU A 92 1.28 6.45 -11.36
C LEU A 92 0.17 5.42 -11.22
N ILE A 93 0.40 4.37 -10.44
CA ILE A 93 -0.68 3.51 -9.96
C ILE A 93 -1.40 4.26 -8.83
N TYR A 94 -2.72 4.19 -8.76
CA TYR A 94 -3.52 4.90 -7.74
C TYR A 94 -4.84 4.17 -7.47
N GLY A 95 -5.66 4.75 -6.59
CA GLY A 95 -6.97 4.21 -6.25
C GLY A 95 -6.86 2.96 -5.39
N ASP A 96 -7.80 2.03 -5.57
CA ASP A 96 -7.97 0.88 -4.68
C ASP A 96 -6.69 0.04 -4.58
N PHE A 97 -6.04 -0.29 -5.68
CA PHE A 97 -4.76 -1.00 -5.64
C PHE A 97 -3.71 -0.34 -4.74
N ALA A 98 -3.59 1.00 -4.80
CA ALA A 98 -2.63 1.73 -3.98
C ALA A 98 -3.04 1.74 -2.50
N THR A 99 -4.34 1.85 -2.20
CA THR A 99 -4.87 1.72 -0.84
C THR A 99 -4.64 0.33 -0.27
N GLU A 100 -4.95 -0.68 -1.07
CA GLU A 100 -4.81 -2.09 -0.72
C GLU A 100 -3.36 -2.52 -0.54
N PHE A 101 -2.43 -1.90 -1.28
CA PHE A 101 -1.01 -2.04 -1.04
C PHE A 101 -0.64 -1.65 0.40
N PHE A 102 -1.14 -0.50 0.89
CA PHE A 102 -0.84 -0.04 2.25
C PHE A 102 -1.59 -0.81 3.35
N SER A 103 -2.84 -1.23 3.11
CA SER A 103 -3.60 -2.08 4.04
C SER A 103 -3.23 -3.56 3.96
N ARG A 104 -2.35 -3.94 3.02
CA ARG A 104 -1.85 -5.30 2.76
C ARG A 104 -2.93 -6.29 2.29
N THR A 105 -4.02 -5.80 1.72
CA THR A 105 -5.08 -6.62 1.09
C THR A 105 -4.76 -6.92 -0.38
N THR A 106 -5.62 -7.66 -1.07
CA THR A 106 -5.41 -8.10 -2.46
C THR A 106 -6.47 -7.57 -3.39
N SER A 107 -6.05 -6.93 -4.48
CA SER A 107 -6.96 -6.37 -5.48
C SER A 107 -6.97 -7.20 -6.74
N LYS A 108 -8.15 -7.27 -7.37
CA LYS A 108 -8.28 -7.72 -8.77
C LYS A 108 -8.24 -6.55 -9.76
N THR A 109 -8.25 -5.31 -9.27
CA THR A 109 -8.31 -4.11 -10.10
C THR A 109 -7.12 -3.20 -9.84
N MET A 110 -6.50 -2.68 -10.89
CA MET A 110 -5.42 -1.69 -10.77
C MET A 110 -5.71 -0.49 -11.66
N ALA A 111 -5.72 0.72 -11.08
CA ALA A 111 -5.88 1.95 -11.83
C ALA A 111 -4.52 2.63 -12.03
N ILE A 112 -4.25 3.06 -13.26
CA ILE A 112 -3.02 3.73 -13.67
C ILE A 112 -3.39 5.10 -14.24
N MET A 113 -2.70 6.15 -13.81
CA MET A 113 -2.84 7.50 -14.33
C MET A 113 -1.58 7.88 -15.10
N ALA A 114 -1.75 8.27 -16.36
CA ALA A 114 -0.65 8.73 -17.21
C ALA A 114 -1.06 10.00 -17.96
N LYS A 115 -0.08 10.85 -18.28
CA LYS A 115 -0.33 11.96 -19.20
C LYS A 115 -0.68 11.37 -20.57
N ALA A 116 -1.67 11.93 -21.26
CA ALA A 116 -2.16 11.39 -22.53
C ALA A 116 -1.05 11.21 -23.56
N THR A 117 -0.09 12.14 -23.60
CA THR A 117 1.08 12.12 -24.50
C THR A 117 2.14 11.07 -24.14
N LYS A 118 2.01 10.38 -23.00
CA LYS A 118 2.98 9.39 -22.49
C LYS A 118 2.35 8.05 -22.14
N ALA A 119 1.06 7.86 -22.44
CA ALA A 119 0.30 6.68 -22.03
C ALA A 119 0.50 5.47 -22.95
N ASP A 120 0.95 5.69 -24.19
CA ASP A 120 1.01 4.64 -25.21
C ASP A 120 1.98 3.49 -24.85
N PRO A 121 3.17 3.72 -24.25
CA PRO A 121 4.03 2.62 -23.82
C PRO A 121 3.37 1.72 -22.76
N VAL A 122 2.58 2.29 -21.85
CA VAL A 122 1.82 1.50 -20.86
C VAL A 122 0.79 0.63 -21.58
N GLN A 123 0.02 1.21 -22.50
CA GLN A 123 -0.99 0.49 -23.26
C GLN A 123 -0.39 -0.62 -24.13
N ALA A 124 0.73 -0.35 -24.81
CA ALA A 124 1.44 -1.34 -25.61
C ALA A 124 1.93 -2.51 -24.76
N TYR A 125 2.51 -2.21 -23.58
CA TYR A 125 2.94 -3.26 -22.65
C TYR A 125 1.78 -4.14 -22.19
N LEU A 126 0.64 -3.56 -21.82
CA LEU A 126 -0.53 -4.34 -21.42
C LEU A 126 -0.99 -5.32 -22.52
N GLY A 127 -0.92 -4.92 -23.79
CA GLY A 127 -1.17 -5.80 -24.92
C GLY A 127 -0.24 -7.02 -24.95
N THR A 128 1.06 -6.82 -24.68
CA THR A 128 2.04 -7.93 -24.59
C THR A 128 1.79 -8.87 -23.41
N GLN A 129 1.08 -8.40 -22.37
CA GLN A 129 0.73 -9.18 -21.18
C GLN A 129 -0.59 -9.95 -21.33
N GLY A 130 -1.19 -9.94 -22.52
CA GLY A 130 -2.45 -10.63 -22.82
C GLY A 130 -3.69 -9.91 -22.29
N TYR A 131 -3.61 -8.61 -22.04
CA TYR A 131 -4.80 -7.82 -21.72
C TYR A 131 -5.54 -7.38 -22.98
N GLU A 132 -6.85 -7.59 -22.98
CA GLU A 132 -7.74 -7.17 -24.06
C GLU A 132 -8.47 -5.88 -23.71
N LEU A 133 -8.79 -5.08 -24.74
CA LEU A 133 -9.56 -3.85 -24.58
C LEU A 133 -11.01 -4.19 -24.22
N ALA A 134 -11.42 -3.85 -23.00
CA ALA A 134 -12.78 -4.06 -22.49
C ALA A 134 -13.69 -2.85 -22.69
N GLY A 135 -13.12 -1.67 -22.96
CA GLY A 135 -13.88 -0.47 -23.28
C GLY A 135 -13.08 0.82 -23.13
N GLU A 136 -13.51 1.86 -23.84
CA GLU A 136 -12.92 3.18 -23.77
C GLU A 136 -14.00 4.26 -23.63
N GLU A 137 -13.73 5.24 -22.78
CA GLU A 137 -14.65 6.31 -22.45
C GLU A 137 -13.90 7.65 -22.44
N ARG A 138 -14.40 8.64 -23.20
CA ARG A 138 -13.87 10.01 -23.15
C ARG A 138 -14.45 10.74 -21.95
N VAL A 139 -13.58 11.41 -21.20
CA VAL A 139 -13.94 12.23 -20.04
C VAL A 139 -13.44 13.65 -20.23
N ARG A 140 -14.01 14.63 -19.53
CA ARG A 140 -13.67 16.07 -19.69
C ARG A 140 -12.17 16.38 -19.70
N LEU A 141 -11.38 15.65 -18.90
CA LEU A 141 -9.94 15.87 -18.73
C LEU A 141 -9.06 14.81 -19.41
N GLY A 142 -9.62 13.95 -20.27
CA GLY A 142 -8.86 12.93 -21.00
C GLY A 142 -9.70 11.71 -21.40
N SER A 143 -9.20 10.50 -21.15
CA SER A 143 -9.93 9.26 -21.43
C SER A 143 -9.67 8.19 -20.37
N VAL A 144 -10.58 7.23 -20.30
CA VAL A 144 -10.50 6.06 -19.44
C VAL A 144 -10.59 4.83 -20.33
N THR A 145 -9.53 4.05 -20.36
CA THR A 145 -9.43 2.80 -21.12
C THR A 145 -9.37 1.64 -20.13
N ARG A 146 -10.19 0.62 -20.34
CA ARG A 146 -10.30 -0.55 -19.46
C ARG A 146 -9.73 -1.76 -20.19
N PHE A 147 -8.85 -2.48 -19.52
CA PHE A 147 -8.12 -3.64 -20.02
C PHE A 147 -8.43 -4.85 -19.14
N ARG A 148 -8.78 -6.00 -19.74
CA ARG A 148 -9.15 -7.20 -18.97
C ARG A 148 -8.29 -8.40 -19.33
N ARG A 149 -7.93 -9.19 -18.31
CA ARG A 149 -7.26 -10.49 -18.43
C ARG A 149 -7.90 -11.46 -17.43
N GLY A 150 -8.86 -12.24 -17.90
CA GLY A 150 -9.73 -13.06 -17.04
C GLY A 150 -10.46 -12.20 -15.98
N GLU A 151 -10.19 -12.48 -14.71
CA GLU A 151 -10.75 -11.77 -13.56
C GLU A 151 -10.07 -10.42 -13.26
N LEU A 152 -8.91 -10.15 -13.87
CA LEU A 152 -8.10 -8.97 -13.60
C LEU A 152 -8.49 -7.81 -14.49
N LEU A 153 -8.60 -6.63 -13.88
CA LEU A 153 -8.96 -5.38 -14.56
C LEU A 153 -7.86 -4.33 -14.36
N ILE A 154 -7.37 -3.76 -15.46
CA ILE A 154 -6.50 -2.58 -15.43
C ILE A 154 -7.23 -1.40 -16.05
N ILE A 155 -7.29 -0.28 -15.31
CA ILE A 155 -7.93 0.96 -15.76
C ILE A 155 -6.83 1.98 -16.04
N LEU A 156 -6.57 2.24 -17.32
CA LEU A 156 -5.65 3.29 -17.75
C LEU A 156 -6.43 4.60 -17.93
N ARG A 157 -6.19 5.58 -17.05
CA ARG A 157 -6.71 6.93 -17.19
C ARG A 157 -5.65 7.83 -17.82
N LYS A 158 -5.94 8.29 -19.04
CA LYS A 158 -5.16 9.32 -19.74
C LYS A 158 -5.64 10.69 -19.30
N THR A 159 -4.73 11.58 -18.92
CA THR A 159 -5.06 12.94 -18.47
C THR A 159 -4.26 14.00 -19.23
N ARG A 160 -4.81 15.21 -19.37
CA ARG A 160 -4.07 16.39 -19.87
C ARG A 160 -3.17 17.02 -18.81
N LEU A 161 -3.45 16.77 -17.53
CA LEU A 161 -2.67 17.28 -16.40
C LEU A 161 -1.44 16.40 -16.11
N ILE A 162 -0.57 16.88 -15.23
CA ILE A 162 0.47 16.02 -14.63
C ILE A 162 -0.23 14.95 -13.76
N PRO A 163 0.15 13.66 -13.81
CA PRO A 163 -0.55 12.58 -13.11
C PRO A 163 -0.78 12.83 -11.61
N ILE A 164 0.22 13.34 -10.88
CA ILE A 164 0.06 13.65 -9.46
C ILE A 164 -0.99 14.75 -9.23
N GLN A 165 -0.98 15.81 -10.05
CA GLN A 165 -1.97 16.88 -9.98
C GLN A 165 -3.38 16.35 -10.30
N ALA A 166 -3.50 15.45 -11.27
CA ALA A 166 -4.76 14.80 -11.61
C ALA A 166 -5.30 13.93 -10.47
N ILE A 167 -4.44 13.17 -9.77
CA ILE A 167 -4.86 12.38 -8.61
C ILE A 167 -5.32 13.31 -7.49
N LEU A 168 -4.48 14.27 -7.07
CA LEU A 168 -4.77 15.20 -5.97
C LEU A 168 -6.05 16.00 -6.21
N SER A 169 -6.31 16.40 -7.46
CA SER A 169 -7.50 17.20 -7.81
C SER A 169 -8.76 16.37 -8.02
N ARG A 170 -8.69 15.04 -8.14
CA ARG A 170 -9.85 14.18 -8.47
C ARG A 170 -10.31 13.35 -7.30
N THR A 171 -9.39 12.84 -6.49
CA THR A 171 -9.69 11.97 -5.36
C THR A 171 -10.68 12.59 -4.37
N PRO A 172 -11.78 11.89 -4.01
CA PRO A 172 -12.84 12.44 -3.19
C PRO A 172 -12.57 12.32 -1.68
N THR A 173 -11.68 11.43 -1.24
CA THR A 173 -11.49 11.09 0.18
C THR A 173 -10.03 10.99 0.58
N THR A 174 -9.74 11.09 1.88
CA THR A 174 -8.40 10.87 2.44
C THR A 174 -7.85 9.48 2.12
N GLN A 175 -8.71 8.46 2.16
CA GLN A 175 -8.31 7.07 1.88
C GLN A 175 -7.87 6.88 0.43
N ALA A 176 -8.58 7.44 -0.54
CA ALA A 176 -8.22 7.25 -1.95
C ALA A 176 -7.00 8.10 -2.37
N MET A 177 -6.39 8.86 -1.46
CA MET A 177 -5.22 9.71 -1.73
C MET A 177 -3.90 8.95 -1.55
N ASN A 178 -3.82 7.80 -2.23
CA ASN A 178 -2.67 6.92 -2.29
C ASN A 178 -2.23 6.73 -3.74
N PHE A 179 -0.92 6.70 -3.97
CA PHE A 179 -0.37 6.43 -5.30
C PHE A 179 1.01 5.81 -5.23
N ILE A 180 1.36 5.02 -6.24
CA ILE A 180 2.61 4.29 -6.35
C ILE A 180 3.29 4.69 -7.66
N ALA A 181 4.47 5.27 -7.53
CA ALA A 181 5.39 5.55 -8.63
C ALA A 181 6.29 4.33 -8.90
N TRP A 182 7.11 4.42 -9.94
CA TRP A 182 8.03 3.35 -10.32
C TRP A 182 9.00 2.91 -9.22
N ASN A 183 9.32 3.76 -8.23
CA ASN A 183 10.26 3.44 -7.15
C ASN A 183 9.75 3.67 -5.72
N LYS A 184 8.58 4.28 -5.54
CA LYS A 184 8.08 4.70 -4.23
C LYS A 184 6.56 4.64 -4.18
N ALA A 185 6.03 4.28 -3.01
CA ALA A 185 4.62 4.38 -2.70
C ALA A 185 4.37 5.56 -1.75
N TYR A 186 3.28 6.29 -1.97
CA TYR A 186 2.89 7.46 -1.20
C TYR A 186 1.46 7.32 -0.70
N SER A 187 1.27 7.62 0.57
CA SER A 187 -0.03 7.89 1.17
C SER A 187 0.01 9.29 1.75
N VAL A 188 -0.96 10.14 1.37
CA VAL A 188 -0.99 11.55 1.81
C VAL A 188 -1.59 11.67 3.22
N PHE A 189 -2.52 10.79 3.57
CA PHE A 189 -3.21 10.79 4.88
C PHE A 189 -3.03 9.46 5.64
N PRO A 190 -1.79 8.96 5.83
CA PRO A 190 -1.58 7.61 6.33
C PRO A 190 -2.06 7.44 7.77
N LYS A 191 -1.95 8.49 8.59
CA LYS A 191 -2.42 8.47 9.97
C LYS A 191 -3.95 8.34 10.01
N THR A 192 -4.65 9.29 9.39
CA THR A 192 -6.12 9.30 9.35
C THR A 192 -6.67 8.00 8.76
N THR A 193 -6.13 7.55 7.63
CA THR A 193 -6.64 6.38 6.92
C THR A 193 -6.25 5.04 7.55
N PHE A 194 -4.99 4.83 7.92
CA PHE A 194 -4.50 3.49 8.31
C PHE A 194 -4.23 3.33 9.82
N LEU A 195 -4.16 4.41 10.60
CA LEU A 195 -3.88 4.34 12.04
C LEU A 195 -5.09 4.72 12.90
N ASP A 196 -5.82 5.72 12.45
CA ASP A 196 -7.04 6.20 13.12
C ASP A 196 -8.28 5.52 12.55
N HIS A 197 -8.17 4.84 11.40
CA HIS A 197 -9.27 4.17 10.72
C HIS A 197 -10.43 5.13 10.46
N GLU A 198 -10.12 6.29 9.87
CA GLU A 198 -11.08 7.34 9.51
C GLU A 198 -10.97 7.70 8.02
N VAL A 199 -12.10 7.93 7.37
CA VAL A 199 -12.16 8.52 6.02
C VAL A 199 -12.86 9.87 6.07
N LEU A 200 -12.17 10.90 5.57
CA LEU A 200 -12.70 12.24 5.46
C LEU A 200 -12.93 12.59 3.99
N PRO A 201 -14.07 13.20 3.63
CA PRO A 201 -14.28 13.78 2.32
C PRO A 201 -13.35 14.99 2.14
N LEU A 202 -12.63 15.03 1.02
CA LEU A 202 -11.71 16.12 0.66
C LEU A 202 -12.36 17.18 -0.23
N LYS A 203 -13.55 16.89 -0.75
CA LYS A 203 -14.35 17.81 -1.54
C LYS A 203 -15.72 17.96 -0.92
N GLY A 204 -16.33 19.13 -1.13
CA GLY A 204 -17.73 19.36 -0.80
C GLY A 204 -18.61 18.25 -1.36
N ALA A 205 -19.63 17.86 -0.60
CA ALA A 205 -20.50 16.72 -0.89
C ALA A 205 -21.46 16.98 -2.06
N ASP A 206 -20.93 17.42 -3.21
CA ASP A 206 -21.65 17.47 -4.47
C ASP A 206 -22.11 16.07 -4.86
N LYS A 207 -23.27 15.94 -5.52
CA LYS A 207 -23.90 14.65 -5.86
C LYS A 207 -22.92 13.67 -6.55
N GLY A 208 -22.02 14.17 -7.39
CA GLY A 208 -21.00 13.36 -8.07
C GLY A 208 -19.91 12.83 -7.13
N VAL A 209 -19.49 13.62 -6.15
CA VAL A 209 -18.53 13.21 -5.12
C VAL A 209 -19.15 12.16 -4.21
N ARG A 210 -20.43 12.30 -3.84
CA ARG A 210 -21.16 11.29 -3.05
C ARG A 210 -21.27 9.94 -3.76
N ALA A 211 -21.49 9.93 -5.08
CA ALA A 211 -21.53 8.69 -5.85
C ALA A 211 -20.16 8.01 -5.96
N GLU A 212 -19.08 8.78 -6.12
CA GLU A 212 -17.71 8.26 -6.14
C GLU A 212 -17.30 7.75 -4.74
N ILE A 213 -17.66 8.47 -3.67
CA ILE A 213 -17.54 8.01 -2.28
C ILE A 213 -18.32 6.72 -2.06
N ALA A 214 -19.59 6.63 -2.48
CA ALA A 214 -20.42 5.44 -2.31
C ALA A 214 -19.86 4.21 -3.05
N SER A 215 -19.24 4.41 -4.23
CA SER A 215 -18.56 3.33 -4.96
C SER A 215 -17.31 2.82 -4.23
N GLN A 216 -16.63 3.69 -3.48
CA GLN A 216 -15.48 3.35 -2.63
C GLN A 216 -15.90 2.83 -1.25
N GLU A 217 -17.07 3.24 -0.75
CA GLU A 217 -17.65 2.80 0.53
C GLU A 217 -17.93 1.29 0.58
N TYR A 218 -18.23 0.66 -0.56
CA TYR A 218 -18.37 -0.79 -0.63
C TYR A 218 -17.08 -1.52 -0.24
N GLN A 219 -15.92 -1.00 -0.64
CA GLN A 219 -14.60 -1.53 -0.25
C GLN A 219 -14.22 -1.14 1.19
N LEU A 220 -14.66 0.02 1.67
CA LEU A 220 -14.45 0.48 3.05
C LEU A 220 -15.12 -0.38 4.11
N ARG A 221 -16.24 -1.02 3.79
CA ARG A 221 -16.89 -1.99 4.69
C ARG A 221 -16.00 -3.19 5.01
N PHE A 222 -15.12 -3.60 4.09
CA PHE A 222 -14.13 -4.65 4.36
C PHE A 222 -13.05 -4.23 5.36
N LEU A 223 -12.83 -2.92 5.54
CA LEU A 223 -11.85 -2.37 6.47
C LEU A 223 -12.47 -1.84 7.78
N ASN A 224 -13.80 -1.92 7.95
CA ASN A 224 -14.53 -1.37 9.10
C ASN A 224 -14.25 0.12 9.39
N ILE A 225 -13.95 0.91 8.35
CA ILE A 225 -13.65 2.33 8.49
C ILE A 225 -14.92 3.17 8.22
N PRO A 226 -15.42 3.96 9.19
CA PRO A 226 -16.53 4.88 8.95
C PRO A 226 -16.10 6.07 8.07
N VAL A 227 -16.96 6.44 7.11
CA VAL A 227 -16.85 7.72 6.39
C VAL A 227 -17.53 8.80 7.22
N LEU A 228 -16.78 9.81 7.62
CA LEU A 228 -17.31 10.94 8.39
C LEU A 228 -17.91 11.98 7.43
N GLU A 229 -19.21 12.23 7.52
CA GLU A 229 -19.85 13.28 6.72
C GLU A 229 -19.34 14.68 7.10
N SER A 230 -19.19 15.56 6.11
CA SER A 230 -18.74 16.94 6.30
C SER A 230 -19.72 17.84 7.09
N ASN A 231 -20.85 17.33 7.58
CA ASN A 231 -21.88 18.11 8.27
C ASN A 231 -22.25 17.54 9.64
N SER A 232 -21.45 17.88 10.66
CA SER A 232 -21.95 18.33 11.98
C SER A 232 -20.76 18.67 12.88
N ARG A 233 -20.56 19.97 13.09
CA ARG A 233 -19.50 20.60 13.89
C ARG A 233 -18.10 20.35 13.33
N ARG A 234 -17.45 21.43 12.85
CA ARG A 234 -16.01 21.47 12.55
C ARG A 234 -15.29 20.62 13.61
N PRO A 235 -14.54 19.56 13.24
CA PRO A 235 -13.64 18.94 14.19
C PRO A 235 -12.71 20.07 14.62
N ARG A 236 -12.82 20.53 15.87
CA ARG A 236 -11.80 21.40 16.44
C ARG A 236 -10.50 20.65 16.19
N LEU A 237 -9.58 21.24 15.44
CA LEU A 237 -8.19 20.82 15.41
C LEU A 237 -7.77 20.71 16.87
N ARG A 238 -7.79 19.50 17.43
CA ARG A 238 -7.13 19.23 18.70
C ARG A 238 -5.65 19.36 18.34
N ARG A 239 -5.09 20.54 18.55
CA ARG A 239 -3.65 20.71 18.72
C ARG A 239 -3.28 19.72 19.82
N HIS A 240 -2.75 18.55 19.47
CA HIS A 240 -1.90 17.80 20.38
C HIS A 240 -0.60 18.61 20.49
N GLY A 241 -0.67 19.68 21.29
CA GLY A 241 0.51 20.31 21.85
C GLY A 241 1.11 19.29 22.81
N ILE A 242 2.20 18.67 22.40
CA ILE A 242 3.09 17.97 23.32
C ILE A 242 3.76 19.08 24.13
N SER A 243 3.25 19.36 25.33
CA SER A 243 3.97 20.16 26.31
C SER A 243 5.11 19.30 26.84
N TRP A 244 6.34 19.63 26.46
CA TRP A 244 7.49 19.14 27.21
C TRP A 244 7.50 19.88 28.56
N GLY A 245 7.26 19.14 29.63
CA GLY A 245 7.51 19.62 30.99
C GLY A 245 9.00 19.93 31.14
N ARG A 246 9.31 21.11 31.68
CA ARG A 246 10.66 21.46 32.09
C ARG A 246 11.00 20.66 33.35
N VAL A 247 12.15 20.00 33.33
CA VAL A 247 13.00 19.84 34.52
C VAL A 247 13.96 21.02 34.52
#